data_AF-A0A1H8HGX8-F1
#
_entry.id   AF-A0A1H8HGX8-F1
#
_cell.length_a   1.000
_cell.length_b   1.000
_cell.length_c   1.000
_cell.angle_alpha   90.00
_cell.angle_beta   90.00
_cell.angle_gamma   90.00
#
_symmetry.space_group_name_H-M   'P 1'
#
loop_
_entity.id
_entity.type
_entity.pdbx_description
1 polymer ?
#
loop_
_entity_poly.entity_id
_entity_poly.type
_entity_poly.pdbx_seq_one_letter_code
_entity_poly.pdbx_strand_id
1 'polypeptide(L)'
;MIAQVTHPYNLQKALRQVEVNKGSAGVDGLKTTQLADYFREHKSALLEGIKNDRYLPQPILGVEIPKGGGKFRLLGIPTVVDRLLQQAVSQAMMPRFEKDFSVNSFGFRPNKNARQAVGKALGNIHEGYNYIVDIDLKTFFDEVDHCLLMNLIYQKVKCPTTLRLIRKWLRVPILIKGKL
;
A
#
# COMPACT_ATOMS: atom_id res chain seq x y z
N MET A 1 8.48 -6.76 -15.02
CA MET A 1 7.82 -6.15 -13.84
C MET A 1 8.68 -5.05 -13.25
N ILE A 2 9.89 -5.31 -12.74
CA ILE A 2 10.69 -4.24 -12.13
C ILE A 2 10.94 -3.05 -13.06
N ALA A 3 11.20 -3.30 -14.35
CA ALA A 3 11.31 -2.23 -15.36
C ALA A 3 10.03 -1.40 -15.53
N GLN A 4 8.84 -1.98 -15.29
CA GLN A 4 7.56 -1.25 -15.30
C GLN A 4 7.42 -0.42 -14.03
N VAL A 5 7.78 -0.98 -12.87
CA VAL A 5 7.81 -0.27 -11.58
C VAL A 5 8.71 0.97 -11.67
N THR A 6 9.94 0.79 -12.18
CA THR A 6 10.95 1.85 -12.27
C THR A 6 10.86 2.68 -13.55
N HIS A 7 9.81 2.49 -14.37
CA HIS A 7 9.65 3.25 -15.59
C HIS A 7 9.43 4.74 -15.26
N PRO A 8 10.09 5.70 -15.95
CA PRO A 8 9.98 7.12 -15.64
C PRO A 8 8.53 7.62 -15.57
N TYR A 9 7.69 7.20 -16.51
CA TYR A 9 6.26 7.54 -16.53
C TYR A 9 5.50 7.00 -15.30
N ASN A 10 5.78 5.75 -14.89
CA ASN A 10 5.13 5.14 -13.73
C ASN A 10 5.56 5.84 -12.44
N LEU A 11 6.86 6.14 -12.30
CA LEU A 11 7.41 6.86 -11.16
C LEU A 11 6.83 8.28 -11.06
N GLN A 12 6.70 8.99 -12.19
CA GLN A 12 6.08 10.32 -12.21
C GLN A 12 4.61 10.26 -11.79
N LYS A 13 3.86 9.24 -12.24
CA LYS A 13 2.47 9.03 -11.82
C LYS A 13 2.37 8.69 -10.34
N ALA A 14 3.28 7.87 -9.82
CA ALA A 14 3.37 7.55 -8.39
C ALA A 14 3.68 8.77 -7.53
N LEU A 15 4.64 9.59 -7.96
CA LEU A 15 5.00 10.85 -7.30
C LEU A 15 3.79 11.77 -7.19
N ARG A 16 3.12 12.06 -8.32
CA ARG A 16 1.90 12.88 -8.33
C ARG A 16 0.81 12.33 -7.42
N GLN A 17 0.62 11.00 -7.41
CA GLN A 17 -0.39 10.38 -6.56
C GLN A 17 -0.06 10.58 -5.07
N VAL A 18 1.20 10.44 -4.67
CA VAL A 18 1.63 10.65 -3.28
C VAL A 18 1.46 12.12 -2.87
N GLU A 19 1.75 13.07 -3.76
CA GLU A 19 1.50 14.49 -3.52
C GLU A 19 0.01 14.80 -3.33
N VAL A 20 -0.86 14.27 -4.21
CA VAL A 20 -2.31 14.44 -4.12
C VAL A 20 -2.89 13.81 -2.85
N ASN A 21 -2.39 12.63 -2.46
CA ASN A 21 -2.83 11.95 -1.25
C ASN A 21 -2.44 12.71 0.04
N LYS A 22 -1.47 13.64 -0.03
CA LYS A 22 -0.93 14.36 1.12
C LYS A 22 -0.49 13.37 2.23
N GLY A 23 -0.79 13.71 3.47
CA GLY A 23 -0.42 12.92 4.65
C GLY A 23 0.90 13.38 5.26
N SER A 24 1.07 13.05 6.54
CA SER A 24 2.22 13.44 7.34
C SER A 24 3.52 12.82 6.81
N ALA A 25 4.65 13.39 7.22
CA ALA A 25 5.97 12.82 6.99
C ALA A 25 6.14 11.49 7.74
N GLY A 26 7.08 10.67 7.28
CA GLY A 26 7.50 9.47 8.00
C GLY A 26 8.55 9.80 9.06
N VAL A 27 9.33 8.79 9.46
CA VAL A 27 10.39 8.93 10.48
C VAL A 27 11.51 9.91 10.09
N ASP A 28 11.68 10.17 8.79
CA ASP A 28 12.68 11.08 8.23
C ASP A 28 12.25 12.54 8.19
N GLY A 29 10.99 12.85 8.53
CA GLY A 29 10.45 14.21 8.53
C GLY A 29 10.25 14.82 7.14
N LEU A 30 10.54 14.10 6.05
CA LEU A 30 10.40 14.59 4.68
C LEU A 30 8.91 14.69 4.30
N LYS A 31 8.46 15.91 3.95
CA LYS A 31 7.06 16.19 3.62
C LYS A 31 6.76 15.84 2.16
N THR A 32 5.49 15.60 1.85
CA THR A 32 5.04 15.33 0.47
C THR A 32 5.36 16.48 -0.49
N THR A 33 5.34 17.73 -0.01
CA THR A 33 5.68 18.92 -0.79
C THR A 33 7.15 19.00 -1.20
N GLN A 34 8.03 18.24 -0.54
CA GLN A 34 9.47 18.19 -0.82
C GLN A 34 9.85 16.95 -1.65
N LEU A 35 8.91 16.03 -1.87
CA LEU A 35 9.16 14.75 -2.53
C LEU A 35 9.67 14.93 -3.96
N ALA A 36 9.14 15.90 -4.71
CA ALA A 36 9.55 16.16 -6.09
C ALA A 36 11.03 16.54 -6.21
N ASP A 37 11.49 17.47 -5.38
CA ASP A 37 12.87 17.94 -5.41
C ASP A 37 13.82 16.87 -4.87
N TYR A 38 13.47 16.22 -3.75
CA TYR A 38 14.24 15.10 -3.22
C TYR A 38 14.42 14.00 -4.28
N PHE A 39 13.33 13.63 -4.97
CA PHE A 39 13.37 12.61 -5.99
C PHE A 39 14.21 13.04 -7.20
N ARG A 40 14.17 14.32 -7.60
CA ARG A 40 15.00 14.84 -8.70
C ARG A 40 16.49 14.63 -8.42
N GLU A 41 16.91 14.87 -7.19
CA GLU A 41 18.32 14.77 -6.76
C GLU A 41 18.76 13.32 -6.52
N HIS A 42 17.90 12.48 -5.93
CA HIS A 42 18.29 11.17 -5.41
C HIS A 42 17.83 9.99 -6.29
N LYS A 43 17.07 10.22 -7.36
CA LYS A 43 16.48 9.16 -8.20
C LYS A 43 17.51 8.16 -8.71
N SER A 44 18.65 8.61 -9.24
CA SER A 44 19.65 7.70 -9.81
C SER A 44 20.17 6.71 -8.76
N ALA A 45 20.56 7.21 -7.60
CA ALA A 45 21.01 6.39 -6.47
C ALA A 45 19.91 5.44 -5.97
N LEU A 46 18.66 5.91 -5.90
CA LEU A 46 17.53 5.08 -5.49
C LEU A 46 17.30 3.91 -6.46
N LEU A 47 17.30 4.18 -7.76
CA LEU A 47 17.07 3.17 -8.79
C LEU A 47 18.23 2.16 -8.88
N GLU A 48 19.46 2.62 -8.75
CA GLU A 48 20.63 1.74 -8.65
C GLU A 48 20.58 0.87 -7.39
N GLY A 49 20.17 1.46 -6.26
CA GLY A 49 19.95 0.73 -5.01
C GLY A 49 18.91 -0.38 -5.15
N ILE A 50 17.82 -0.13 -5.87
CA ILE A 50 16.80 -1.15 -6.16
C ILE A 50 17.37 -2.24 -7.09
N LYS A 51 18.07 -1.85 -8.17
CA LYS A 51 18.64 -2.77 -9.16
C LYS A 51 19.66 -3.72 -8.52
N ASN A 52 20.48 -3.20 -7.62
CA ASN A 52 21.55 -3.93 -6.93
C ASN A 52 21.13 -4.50 -5.56
N ASP A 53 19.82 -4.49 -5.25
CA ASP A 53 19.23 -4.99 -4.00
C ASP A 53 19.73 -4.33 -2.70
N ARG A 54 20.31 -3.14 -2.79
CA ARG A 54 20.83 -2.34 -1.66
C ARG A 54 19.79 -1.41 -1.04
N TYR A 55 18.67 -1.16 -1.72
CA TYR A 55 17.59 -0.36 -1.14
C TYR A 55 17.02 -1.05 0.11
N LEU A 56 16.97 -0.30 1.20
CA LEU A 56 16.36 -0.68 2.47
C LEU A 56 15.29 0.38 2.82
N PRO A 57 14.02 -0.02 3.02
CA PRO A 57 13.00 0.91 3.48
C PRO A 57 13.28 1.38 4.91
N GLN A 58 12.83 2.58 5.23
CA GLN A 58 12.95 3.16 6.56
C GLN A 58 11.87 2.63 7.50
N PRO A 59 12.10 2.62 8.83
CA PRO A 59 11.07 2.31 9.82
C PRO A 59 9.76 3.07 9.58
N ILE A 60 8.64 2.42 9.86
CA ILE A 60 7.31 3.04 9.76
C ILE A 60 7.11 3.91 11.00
N LEU A 61 6.69 5.16 10.83
CA LEU A 61 6.35 6.02 11.97
C LEU A 61 5.00 5.59 12.56
N GLY A 62 5.00 5.16 13.82
CA GLY A 62 3.79 4.80 14.56
C GLY A 62 3.18 6.02 15.26
N VAL A 63 1.94 6.36 14.89
CA VAL A 63 1.16 7.44 15.50
C VAL A 63 -0.08 6.89 16.17
N GLU A 64 -0.22 7.10 17.47
CA GLU A 64 -1.43 6.74 18.22
C GLU A 64 -2.50 7.81 18.00
N ILE A 65 -3.63 7.42 17.40
CA ILE A 65 -4.79 8.29 17.24
C ILE A 65 -5.88 7.87 18.24
N PRO A 66 -6.45 8.80 19.03
CA PRO A 66 -7.56 8.48 19.91
C PRO A 66 -8.75 7.92 19.12
N LYS A 67 -9.25 6.77 19.55
CA LYS A 67 -10.58 6.26 19.22
C LYS A 67 -11.48 6.60 20.42
N GLY A 68 -12.76 6.91 20.17
CA GLY A 68 -13.70 7.18 21.26
C GLY A 68 -13.68 6.06 22.33
N GLY A 69 -13.88 6.44 23.60
CA GLY A 69 -13.89 5.48 24.72
C GLY A 69 -12.52 5.01 25.20
N GLY A 70 -11.47 5.85 25.08
CA GLY A 70 -10.14 5.59 25.66
C GLY A 70 -9.27 4.56 24.92
N LYS A 71 -9.74 4.05 23.78
CA LYS A 71 -8.96 3.16 22.90
C LYS A 71 -8.10 3.99 21.95
N PHE A 72 -6.96 3.47 21.52
CA PHE A 72 -6.13 4.11 20.49
C PHE A 72 -6.12 3.25 19.23
N ARG A 73 -5.99 3.90 18.07
CA ARG A 73 -5.65 3.26 16.80
C ARG A 73 -4.21 3.63 16.48
N LEU A 74 -3.35 2.62 16.36
CA LEU A 74 -2.00 2.82 15.84
C LEU A 74 -2.08 3.00 14.31
N LEU A 75 -1.51 4.08 13.82
CA LEU A 75 -1.38 4.37 12.40
C LEU A 75 0.10 4.27 12.01
N GLY A 76 0.40 3.43 11.02
CA GLY A 76 1.73 3.33 10.44
C GLY A 76 1.89 4.28 9.26
N ILE A 77 2.86 5.19 9.34
CA ILE A 77 3.16 6.17 8.28
C ILE A 77 4.56 5.90 7.71
N PRO A 78 4.67 5.28 6.52
CA PRO A 78 5.95 5.13 5.82
C PRO A 78 6.51 6.49 5.37
N THR A 79 7.80 6.55 5.07
CA THR A 79 8.41 7.75 4.47
C THR A 79 7.77 8.08 3.12
N VAL A 80 7.88 9.34 2.68
CA VAL A 80 7.34 9.74 1.36
C VAL A 80 8.02 9.01 0.20
N VAL A 81 9.30 8.65 0.35
CA VAL A 81 10.05 7.87 -0.63
C VAL A 81 9.54 6.43 -0.69
N ASP A 82 9.32 5.80 0.47
CA ASP A 82 8.75 4.46 0.55
C ASP A 82 7.34 4.43 -0.04
N ARG A 83 6.50 5.43 0.27
CA ARG A 83 5.16 5.58 -0.32
C ARG A 83 5.21 5.73 -1.85
N LEU A 84 6.17 6.48 -2.38
CA LEU A 84 6.35 6.60 -3.84
C LEU A 84 6.67 5.24 -4.48
N LEU A 85 7.58 4.46 -3.90
CA LEU A 85 7.95 3.15 -4.43
C LEU A 85 6.83 2.12 -4.25
N GLN A 86 6.14 2.11 -3.11
CA GLN A 86 4.96 1.27 -2.88
C GLN A 86 3.86 1.59 -3.88
N GLN A 87 3.61 2.88 -4.13
CA GLN A 87 2.63 3.36 -5.09
C GLN A 87 3.03 2.98 -6.53
N ALA A 88 4.31 3.03 -6.88
CA ALA A 88 4.84 2.58 -8.17
C ALA A 88 4.69 1.07 -8.37
N VAL A 89 4.94 0.27 -7.32
CA VAL A 89 4.73 -1.19 -7.33
C VAL A 89 3.24 -1.51 -7.48
N SER A 90 2.37 -0.85 -6.71
CA SER A 90 0.92 -1.01 -6.77
C SER A 90 0.40 -0.75 -8.19
N GLN A 91 0.80 0.36 -8.82
CA GLN A 91 0.39 0.69 -10.19
C GLN A 91 0.80 -0.35 -11.23
N ALA A 92 2.00 -0.92 -11.10
CA ALA A 92 2.48 -1.95 -12.03
C ALA A 92 1.79 -3.31 -11.80
N MET A 93 1.41 -3.62 -10.56
CA MET A 93 0.76 -4.88 -10.19
C MET A 93 -0.75 -4.86 -10.45
N MET A 94 -1.43 -3.74 -10.17
CA MET A 94 -2.88 -3.64 -10.17
C MET A 94 -3.55 -4.20 -11.44
N PRO A 95 -3.08 -3.91 -12.68
CA PRO A 95 -3.70 -4.43 -13.90
C PRO A 95 -3.69 -5.96 -14.02
N ARG A 96 -2.79 -6.64 -13.30
CA ARG A 96 -2.73 -8.10 -13.28
C ARG A 96 -3.75 -8.70 -12.34
N PHE A 97 -3.94 -8.10 -11.16
CA PHE A 97 -4.87 -8.58 -10.14
C PHE A 97 -6.32 -8.18 -10.44
N GLU A 98 -6.51 -6.98 -10.99
CA GLU A 98 -7.85 -6.42 -11.26
C GLU A 98 -8.68 -7.32 -12.21
N LYS A 99 -8.03 -8.06 -13.10
CA LYS A 99 -8.67 -9.01 -14.03
C LYS A 99 -9.31 -10.21 -13.31
N ASP A 100 -8.76 -10.59 -12.17
CA ASP A 100 -9.18 -11.79 -11.44
C ASP A 100 -10.02 -11.46 -10.20
N PHE A 101 -10.01 -10.21 -9.74
CA PHE A 101 -10.77 -9.81 -8.57
C PHE A 101 -12.28 -9.92 -8.81
N SER A 102 -12.96 -10.55 -7.85
CA SER A 102 -14.42 -10.73 -7.84
C SER A 102 -15.16 -9.43 -8.17
N VAL A 103 -16.22 -9.53 -8.96
CA VAL A 103 -17.09 -8.38 -9.30
C VAL A 103 -17.74 -7.76 -8.05
N ASN A 104 -17.87 -8.54 -6.97
CA ASN A 104 -18.43 -8.13 -5.67
C ASN A 104 -17.36 -7.63 -4.67
N SER A 105 -16.11 -7.45 -5.11
CA SER A 105 -15.07 -6.79 -4.31
C SER A 105 -14.98 -5.31 -4.65
N PHE A 106 -15.23 -4.43 -3.68
CA PHE A 106 -15.35 -2.98 -3.90
C PHE A 106 -14.28 -2.13 -3.19
N GLY A 107 -13.59 -2.69 -2.19
CA GLY A 107 -12.60 -1.96 -1.40
C GLY A 107 -11.29 -1.75 -2.14
N PHE A 108 -10.72 -0.54 -2.04
CA PHE A 108 -9.37 -0.19 -2.51
C PHE A 108 -9.08 -0.51 -3.99
N ARG A 109 -10.11 -0.57 -4.84
CA ARG A 109 -10.01 -0.88 -6.26
C ARG A 109 -10.29 0.34 -7.14
N PRO A 110 -9.62 0.46 -8.30
CA PRO A 110 -9.88 1.54 -9.24
C PRO A 110 -11.35 1.51 -9.70
N ASN A 111 -11.99 2.68 -9.76
CA ASN A 111 -13.39 2.84 -10.18
C ASN A 111 -14.42 2.06 -9.34
N LYS A 112 -14.05 1.61 -8.15
CA LYS A 112 -14.92 0.97 -7.17
C LYS A 112 -15.09 1.84 -5.94
N ASN A 113 -16.28 1.81 -5.32
CA ASN A 113 -16.54 2.56 -4.10
C ASN A 113 -17.59 1.89 -3.21
N ALA A 114 -17.71 2.37 -1.96
CA ALA A 114 -18.64 1.84 -0.97
C ALA A 114 -20.11 1.94 -1.40
N ARG A 115 -20.50 2.97 -2.17
CA ARG A 115 -21.89 3.13 -2.63
C ARG A 115 -22.30 2.01 -3.58
N GLN A 116 -21.40 1.57 -4.46
CA GLN A 116 -21.65 0.42 -5.33
C GLN A 116 -21.80 -0.88 -4.52
N ALA A 117 -21.03 -1.06 -3.44
CA ALA A 117 -21.18 -2.21 -2.55
C ALA A 117 -22.57 -2.23 -1.89
N VAL A 118 -23.00 -1.09 -1.35
CA VAL A 118 -24.34 -0.92 -0.76
C VAL A 118 -25.44 -1.17 -1.80
N GLY A 119 -25.29 -0.64 -3.02
CA GLY A 119 -26.25 -0.85 -4.10
C GLY A 119 -26.39 -2.34 -4.48
N LYS A 120 -25.28 -3.08 -4.53
CA LYS A 120 -25.31 -4.53 -4.79
C LYS A 120 -25.97 -5.30 -3.65
N ALA A 121 -25.68 -4.95 -2.39
CA ALA A 121 -26.32 -5.55 -1.23
C ALA A 121 -27.84 -5.32 -1.23
N LEU A 122 -28.28 -4.09 -1.55
CA LEU A 122 -29.69 -3.75 -1.68
C LEU A 122 -30.38 -4.54 -2.81
N GLY A 123 -29.71 -4.70 -3.95
CA GLY A 123 -30.21 -5.54 -5.05
C GLY A 123 -30.48 -6.97 -4.61
N ASN A 124 -29.56 -7.58 -3.84
CA ASN A 124 -29.75 -8.94 -3.33
C ASN A 124 -30.97 -9.02 -2.36
N ILE A 125 -31.17 -8.01 -1.52
CA ILE A 125 -32.35 -7.94 -0.64
C ILE A 125 -33.64 -7.89 -1.47
N HIS A 126 -33.67 -7.06 -2.52
CA HIS A 126 -34.83 -6.97 -3.42
C HIS A 126 -35.11 -8.27 -4.19
N GLU A 127 -34.09 -9.10 -4.44
CA GLU A 127 -34.23 -10.44 -5.04
C GLU A 127 -34.73 -11.51 -4.03
N GLY A 128 -34.87 -11.16 -2.74
CA GLY A 128 -35.41 -12.03 -1.69
C GLY A 128 -34.36 -12.59 -0.71
N TYR A 129 -33.08 -12.23 -0.86
CA TYR A 129 -32.02 -12.63 0.07
C TYR A 129 -32.03 -11.73 1.32
N ASN A 130 -32.96 -12.01 2.24
CA ASN A 130 -33.26 -11.13 3.39
C ASN A 130 -32.43 -11.40 4.65
N TYR A 131 -31.58 -12.43 4.65
CA TYR A 131 -30.73 -12.75 5.79
C TYR A 131 -29.28 -12.36 5.49
N ILE A 132 -28.69 -11.56 6.38
CA ILE A 132 -27.32 -11.06 6.26
C ILE A 132 -26.41 -11.85 7.20
N VAL A 133 -25.34 -12.40 6.64
CA VAL A 133 -24.23 -12.97 7.41
C VAL A 133 -23.12 -11.93 7.43
N ASP A 134 -22.95 -11.25 8.56
CA ASP A 134 -21.95 -10.21 8.75
C ASP A 134 -20.69 -10.79 9.42
N ILE A 135 -19.59 -10.82 8.67
CA ILE A 135 -18.29 -11.37 9.12
C ILE A 135 -17.24 -10.28 8.94
N ASP A 136 -16.57 -9.92 10.03
CA ASP A 136 -15.46 -8.97 10.04
C ASP A 136 -14.19 -9.62 10.59
N LEU A 137 -13.07 -9.36 9.91
CA LEU A 137 -11.75 -9.78 10.37
C LEU A 137 -11.14 -8.64 11.19
N LYS A 138 -10.98 -8.87 12.50
CA LYS A 138 -10.18 -7.98 13.33
C LYS A 138 -8.74 -7.98 12.83
N THR A 139 -8.07 -6.84 12.96
CA THR A 139 -6.59 -6.77 12.92
C THR A 139 -5.94 -7.40 11.67
N PHE A 140 -6.63 -7.39 10.51
CA PHE A 140 -6.16 -8.07 9.29
C PHE A 140 -4.69 -7.79 8.96
N PHE A 141 -4.27 -6.53 8.99
CA PHE A 141 -2.89 -6.14 8.65
C PHE A 141 -1.87 -6.47 9.74
N ASP A 142 -2.31 -6.67 10.98
CA ASP A 142 -1.43 -7.05 12.10
C ASP A 142 -1.20 -8.58 12.12
N GLU A 143 -2.15 -9.36 11.59
CA GLU A 143 -2.16 -10.83 11.65
C GLU A 143 -1.89 -11.52 10.31
N VAL A 144 -1.72 -10.76 9.21
CA VAL A 144 -1.53 -11.35 7.89
C VAL A 144 -0.24 -12.18 7.81
N ASP A 145 -0.37 -13.47 7.49
CA ASP A 145 0.79 -14.34 7.30
C ASP A 145 1.59 -13.91 6.06
N HIS A 146 2.81 -13.42 6.29
CA HIS A 146 3.69 -12.93 5.23
C HIS A 146 4.10 -14.01 4.24
N CYS A 147 4.22 -15.28 4.65
CA CYS A 147 4.57 -16.36 3.73
C CYS A 147 3.40 -16.67 2.79
N LEU A 148 2.18 -16.79 3.34
CA LEU A 148 0.97 -17.00 2.56
C LEU A 148 0.74 -15.83 1.58
N LEU A 149 0.81 -14.59 2.07
CA LEU A 149 0.64 -13.39 1.23
C LEU A 149 1.67 -13.37 0.07
N MET A 150 2.94 -13.63 0.37
CA MET A 150 3.98 -13.65 -0.66
C MET A 150 3.79 -14.78 -1.66
N ASN A 151 3.32 -15.95 -1.22
CA ASN A 151 2.98 -17.07 -2.11
C ASN A 151 1.83 -16.72 -3.06
N LEU A 152 0.77 -16.07 -2.57
CA LEU A 152 -0.34 -15.60 -3.40
C LEU A 152 0.12 -14.56 -4.43
N ILE A 153 0.95 -13.59 -4.02
CA ILE A 153 1.52 -12.60 -4.95
C ILE A 153 2.41 -13.29 -6.01
N TYR A 154 3.21 -14.28 -5.60
CA TYR A 154 4.09 -15.03 -6.49
C TYR A 154 3.33 -15.76 -7.60
N GLN A 155 2.07 -16.15 -7.41
CA GLN A 155 1.28 -16.78 -8.47
C GLN A 155 1.09 -15.87 -9.70
N LYS A 156 1.03 -14.53 -9.51
CA LYS A 156 0.80 -13.55 -10.59
C LYS A 156 2.03 -12.69 -10.91
N VAL A 157 2.96 -12.56 -9.97
CA VAL A 157 4.18 -11.73 -10.10
C VAL A 157 5.41 -12.58 -9.82
N LYS A 158 6.12 -12.97 -10.88
CA LYS A 158 7.34 -13.80 -10.80
C LYS A 158 8.65 -13.02 -10.66
N CYS A 159 8.59 -11.68 -10.60
CA CYS A 159 9.79 -10.86 -10.62
C CYS A 159 10.46 -10.81 -9.24
N PRO A 160 11.68 -11.36 -9.07
CA PRO A 160 12.32 -11.48 -7.76
C PRO A 160 12.55 -10.14 -7.10
N THR A 161 13.02 -9.13 -7.85
CA THR A 161 13.29 -7.79 -7.30
C THR A 161 12.03 -7.13 -6.74
N THR A 162 10.90 -7.21 -7.45
CA THR A 162 9.63 -6.67 -6.96
C THR A 162 9.14 -7.40 -5.72
N LEU A 163 9.25 -8.74 -5.69
CA LEU A 163 8.88 -9.54 -4.51
C LEU A 163 9.77 -9.22 -3.30
N ARG A 164 11.07 -9.02 -3.51
CA ARG A 164 12.00 -8.60 -2.44
C ARG A 164 11.63 -7.23 -1.88
N LEU A 165 11.25 -6.26 -2.72
CA LEU A 165 10.77 -4.95 -2.25
C LEU A 165 9.54 -5.09 -1.34
N ILE A 166 8.54 -5.86 -1.78
CA ILE A 166 7.32 -6.10 -0.98
C ILE A 166 7.68 -6.77 0.34
N ARG A 167 8.51 -7.82 0.31
CA ARG A 167 8.96 -8.50 1.52
C ARG A 167 9.74 -7.59 2.46
N LYS A 168 10.57 -6.68 1.93
CA LYS A 168 11.29 -5.67 2.72
C LYS A 168 10.28 -4.77 3.44
N TRP A 169 9.27 -4.22 2.75
CA TRP A 169 8.23 -3.38 3.37
C TRP A 169 7.39 -4.09 4.43
N LEU A 170 7.01 -5.35 4.19
CA LEU A 170 6.24 -6.14 5.17
C LEU A 170 6.99 -6.38 6.48
N ARG A 171 8.33 -6.32 6.47
CA ARG A 171 9.18 -6.62 7.63
C ARG A 171 9.74 -5.36 8.31
N VAL A 172 9.35 -4.19 7.85
CA VAL A 172 9.83 -2.93 8.42
C VAL A 172 9.30 -2.78 9.85
N PRO A 173 10.15 -2.47 10.83
CA PRO A 173 9.70 -2.21 12.20
C PRO A 173 8.89 -0.90 12.29
N ILE A 174 8.02 -0.81 13.28
CA ILE A 174 7.25 0.41 13.56
C ILE A 174 7.93 1.16 14.70
N LEU A 175 8.36 2.38 14.44
CA LEU A 175 8.93 3.28 15.44
C LEU A 175 7.81 3.97 16.23
N ILE A 176 7.66 3.65 17.51
CA ILE A 176 6.67 4.24 18.42
C ILE A 176 7.42 4.96 19.55
N LYS A 177 7.19 6.28 19.70
CA LYS A 177 7.79 7.09 20.79
C LYS A 177 9.32 6.91 20.89
N GLY A 178 10.00 6.83 19.75
CA GLY A 178 11.46 6.68 19.67
C GLY A 178 11.99 5.26 19.90
N LYS A 179 11.11 4.25 19.99
CA LYS A 179 11.48 2.84 20.15
C LYS A 179 11.01 2.02 18.95
N LEU A 180 11.88 1.17 18.41
CA LEU A 180 11.61 0.24 17.31
C LEU A 180 10.93 -1.04 17.80
#